data_AF-A0A4U1L7I3-F1
#
_entry.id   AF-A0A4U1L7I3-F1
#
_cell.length_a   1.000
_cell.length_b   1.000
_cell.length_c   1.000
_cell.angle_alpha   90.00
_cell.angle_beta   90.00
_cell.angle_gamma   90.00
#
_symmetry.space_group_name_H-M   'P 1'
#
loop_
_entity.id
_entity.type
_entity.pdbx_description
1 polymer ?
#
loop_
_entity_poly.entity_id
_entity_poly.type
_entity_poly.pdbx_seq_one_letter_code
_entity_poly.pdbx_strand_id
1 'polypeptide(L)'
;MKIARHGVDRTTRLLLIAAICVGLAHHVDHVLRVDHSGWPFTPRVTPFTFSLAAYPVLLFALLGPARLFWWRWALMVAGTAFTLFAHVRIETPRMQYAMWAFNRSLEPHLAGVRNLCGIESGALGWLSMGVSMALNVLLVTTVIVMLANRPAGARP
;
A
#
# COMPACT_ATOMS: atom_id res chain seq x y z
N MET A 1 -3.30 -22.77 -29.71
CA MET A 1 -2.65 -22.35 -28.44
C MET A 1 -3.39 -21.14 -27.88
N LYS A 2 -4.32 -21.33 -26.92
CA LYS A 2 -5.06 -20.22 -26.29
C LYS A 2 -4.13 -19.55 -25.28
N ILE A 3 -3.57 -18.41 -25.65
CA ILE A 3 -2.84 -17.52 -24.72
C ILE A 3 -3.83 -17.14 -23.63
N ALA A 4 -3.55 -17.55 -22.38
CA ALA A 4 -4.32 -17.09 -21.23
C ALA A 4 -4.30 -15.55 -21.24
N ARG A 5 -5.48 -14.94 -21.40
CA ARG A 5 -5.61 -13.49 -21.66
C ARG A 5 -5.09 -12.61 -20.51
N HIS A 6 -4.85 -13.18 -19.33
CA HIS A 6 -4.21 -12.54 -18.19
C HIS A 6 -3.02 -13.38 -17.71
N GLY A 7 -1.85 -12.74 -17.59
CA GLY A 7 -0.57 -13.41 -17.41
C GLY A 7 -0.12 -13.59 -15.96
N VAL A 8 -1.05 -13.79 -15.03
CA VAL A 8 -0.77 -14.13 -13.61
C VAL A 8 -1.67 -15.28 -13.20
N ASP A 9 -1.18 -16.14 -12.31
CA ASP A 9 -1.96 -17.27 -11.81
C ASP A 9 -3.07 -16.83 -10.84
N ARG A 10 -3.95 -17.77 -10.46
CA ARG A 10 -5.12 -17.49 -9.60
C ARG A 10 -4.70 -16.94 -8.24
N THR A 11 -3.64 -17.45 -7.63
CA THR A 11 -3.18 -17.05 -6.30
C THR A 11 -2.60 -15.63 -6.35
N THR A 12 -1.69 -15.34 -7.28
CA THR A 12 -1.18 -13.97 -7.47
C THR A 12 -2.32 -12.99 -7.77
N ARG A 13 -3.31 -13.39 -8.57
CA ARG A 13 -4.49 -12.56 -8.84
C ARG A 13 -5.27 -12.21 -7.57
N LEU A 14 -5.55 -13.20 -6.72
CA LEU A 14 -6.27 -12.98 -5.46
C LEU A 14 -5.47 -12.10 -4.50
N LEU A 15 -4.16 -12.31 -4.40
CA LEU A 15 -3.27 -11.49 -3.58
C LEU A 15 -3.24 -10.03 -4.05
N LEU A 16 -3.18 -9.79 -5.37
CA LEU A 16 -3.23 -8.43 -5.93
C LEU A 16 -4.58 -7.74 -5.63
N ILE A 17 -5.70 -8.45 -5.77
CA ILE A 17 -7.02 -7.91 -5.42
C ILE A 17 -7.09 -7.57 -3.93
N ALA A 18 -6.61 -8.47 -3.07
CA ALA A 18 -6.55 -8.22 -1.63
C ALA A 18 -5.67 -7.01 -1.30
N ALA A 19 -4.48 -6.90 -1.92
CA ALA A 19 -3.58 -5.75 -1.74
C ALA A 19 -4.23 -4.42 -2.19
N ILE A 20 -5.00 -4.42 -3.28
CA ILE A 20 -5.76 -3.23 -3.72
C ILE A 20 -6.81 -2.85 -2.68
N CYS A 21 -7.62 -3.81 -2.20
CA CYS A 21 -8.67 -3.53 -1.22
C CYS A 21 -8.10 -3.05 0.12
N VAL A 22 -7.07 -3.71 0.64
CA VAL A 22 -6.40 -3.31 1.89
C VAL A 22 -5.66 -1.97 1.69
N GLY A 23 -5.03 -1.76 0.54
CA GLY A 23 -4.39 -0.48 0.21
C GLY A 23 -5.37 0.68 0.12
N LEU A 24 -6.60 0.46 -0.38
CA LEU A 24 -7.68 1.45 -0.32
C LEU A 24 -8.06 1.77 1.13
N ALA A 25 -8.29 0.75 1.96
CA ALA A 25 -8.59 0.96 3.38
C ALA A 25 -7.47 1.73 4.09
N HIS A 26 -6.22 1.42 3.77
CA HIS A 26 -5.05 2.10 4.31
C HIS A 26 -4.94 3.56 3.86
N HIS A 27 -5.16 3.87 2.57
CA HIS A 27 -5.19 5.26 2.11
C HIS A 27 -6.36 6.06 2.68
N VAL A 28 -7.53 5.45 2.86
CA VAL A 28 -8.64 6.08 3.60
C VAL A 28 -8.20 6.43 5.03
N ASP A 29 -7.52 5.52 5.72
CA ASP A 29 -6.96 5.78 7.04
C ASP A 29 -6.00 6.98 7.06
N HIS A 30 -5.07 7.12 6.11
CA HIS A 30 -4.22 8.32 6.04
C HIS A 30 -5.02 9.61 5.85
N VAL A 31 -6.04 9.60 4.98
CA VAL A 31 -6.90 10.76 4.74
C VAL A 31 -7.62 11.17 6.02
N LEU A 32 -8.15 10.21 6.77
CA LEU A 32 -8.83 10.47 8.04
C LEU A 32 -7.87 10.94 9.14
N ARG A 33 -6.62 10.46 9.13
CA ARG A 33 -5.58 10.85 10.09
C ARG A 33 -4.93 12.21 9.82
N VAL A 34 -4.99 12.70 8.58
CA VAL A 34 -4.48 14.01 8.11
C VAL A 34 -2.96 14.20 8.18
N ASP A 35 -2.32 13.80 9.27
CA ASP A 35 -0.93 14.14 9.59
C ASP A 35 0.08 13.58 8.58
N HIS A 36 -0.21 12.41 7.99
CA HIS A 36 0.56 11.83 6.88
C HIS A 36 -0.25 11.71 5.58
N SER A 37 -1.30 12.52 5.43
CA SER A 37 -2.00 12.66 4.15
C SER A 37 -1.25 13.63 3.24
N GLY A 38 -1.75 13.82 2.03
CA GLY A 38 -1.16 14.68 1.01
C GLY A 38 -2.19 15.08 -0.04
N TRP A 39 -1.73 15.71 -1.10
CA TRP A 39 -2.53 15.97 -2.29
C TRP A 39 -3.12 14.65 -2.81
N PRO A 40 -4.40 14.63 -3.23
CA PRO A 40 -5.31 15.77 -3.43
C PRO A 40 -6.14 16.19 -2.20
N PHE A 41 -5.95 15.56 -1.03
CA PHE A 41 -6.77 15.83 0.15
C PHE A 41 -6.24 16.99 1.01
N THR A 42 -4.94 17.27 0.91
CA THR A 42 -4.32 18.49 1.47
C THR A 42 -3.51 19.20 0.38
N PRO A 43 -3.19 20.50 0.52
CA PRO A 43 -2.36 21.21 -0.45
C PRO A 43 -0.90 20.74 -0.52
N ARG A 44 -0.46 19.86 0.40
CA ARG A 44 0.93 19.43 0.53
C ARG A 44 1.19 18.20 -0.32
N VAL A 45 2.27 18.21 -1.09
CA VAL A 45 2.79 17.00 -1.74
C VAL A 45 3.62 16.24 -0.71
N THR A 46 3.20 15.03 -0.38
CA THR A 46 3.84 14.17 0.64
C THR A 46 4.09 12.77 0.07
N PRO A 47 4.78 11.87 0.80
CA PRO A 47 4.91 10.47 0.38
C PRO A 47 3.57 9.79 0.06
N PHE A 48 2.49 10.16 0.74
CA PHE A 48 1.12 9.73 0.40
C PHE A 48 0.72 10.10 -1.04
N THR A 49 1.08 11.28 -1.54
CA THR A 49 0.75 11.68 -2.92
C THR A 49 1.40 10.74 -3.93
N PHE A 50 2.66 10.36 -3.70
CA PHE A 50 3.37 9.42 -4.56
C PHE A 50 2.87 7.98 -4.38
N SER A 51 2.42 7.59 -3.17
CA SER A 51 1.88 6.24 -2.94
C SER A 51 0.59 5.96 -3.72
N LEU A 52 -0.14 7.00 -4.17
CA LEU A 52 -1.27 6.83 -5.09
C LEU A 52 -0.88 6.17 -6.42
N ALA A 53 0.39 6.27 -6.85
CA ALA A 53 0.91 5.54 -8.00
C ALA A 53 0.89 4.01 -7.80
N ALA A 54 0.72 3.51 -6.57
CA ALA A 54 0.55 2.09 -6.31
C ALA A 54 -0.66 1.50 -7.05
N TYR A 55 -1.75 2.24 -7.23
CA TYR A 55 -2.94 1.72 -7.91
C TYR A 55 -2.72 1.42 -9.40
N PRO A 56 -2.21 2.33 -10.24
CA PRO A 56 -1.88 1.98 -11.62
C PRO A 56 -0.81 0.88 -11.71
N VAL A 57 0.15 0.82 -10.77
CA VAL A 57 1.13 -0.29 -10.71
C VAL A 57 0.45 -1.63 -10.40
N LEU A 58 -0.40 -1.70 -9.39
CA LEU A 58 -1.13 -2.90 -9.00
C LEU A 58 -2.10 -3.35 -10.10
N LEU A 59 -2.79 -2.40 -10.76
CA LEU A 59 -3.66 -2.69 -11.91
C LEU A 59 -2.86 -3.19 -13.11
N PHE A 60 -1.69 -2.63 -13.39
CA PHE A 60 -0.79 -3.13 -14.43
C PHE A 60 -0.25 -4.53 -14.08
N ALA A 61 0.11 -4.76 -12.82
CA ALA A 61 0.50 -6.07 -12.33
C ALA A 61 -0.64 -7.09 -12.40
N LEU A 62 -1.90 -6.68 -12.24
CA LEU A 62 -3.08 -7.55 -12.31
C LEU A 62 -3.52 -7.85 -13.75
N LEU A 63 -3.65 -6.81 -14.57
CA LEU A 63 -4.32 -6.85 -15.87
C LEU A 63 -3.34 -6.85 -17.06
N GLY A 64 -2.07 -6.53 -16.82
CA GLY A 64 -1.05 -6.42 -17.85
C GLY A 64 -0.79 -7.72 -18.62
N PRO A 65 -0.28 -7.62 -19.85
CA PRO A 65 -0.04 -8.79 -20.70
C PRO A 65 1.07 -9.68 -20.15
N ALA A 66 0.95 -11.00 -20.33
CA ALA A 66 1.91 -11.99 -19.84
C ALA A 66 3.35 -11.75 -20.31
N ARG A 67 3.52 -11.24 -21.55
CA ARG A 67 4.83 -10.94 -22.13
C ARG A 67 5.62 -9.86 -21.38
N LEU A 68 4.93 -9.01 -20.60
CA LEU A 68 5.55 -7.95 -19.79
C LEU A 68 5.75 -8.39 -18.33
N PHE A 69 5.87 -9.70 -18.08
CA PHE A 69 6.01 -10.26 -16.74
C PHE A 69 7.10 -9.54 -15.92
N TRP A 70 8.31 -9.40 -16.45
CA TRP A 70 9.43 -8.81 -15.72
C TRP A 70 9.24 -7.33 -15.40
N TRP A 71 8.62 -6.56 -16.29
CA TRP A 71 8.24 -5.17 -15.99
C TRP A 71 7.18 -5.09 -14.89
N ARG A 72 6.15 -5.94 -14.96
CA ARG A 72 5.10 -6.02 -13.94
C ARG A 72 5.71 -6.39 -12.58
N TRP A 73 6.59 -7.38 -12.56
CA TRP A 73 7.25 -7.83 -11.34
C TRP A 73 8.24 -6.80 -10.78
N ALA A 74 9.08 -6.18 -11.62
CA ALA A 74 10.03 -5.16 -11.19
C ALA A 74 9.33 -3.93 -10.59
N LEU A 75 8.22 -3.48 -11.19
CA LEU A 75 7.40 -2.40 -10.63
C LEU A 75 6.77 -2.79 -9.29
N MET A 76 6.32 -4.04 -9.15
CA MET A 76 5.83 -4.55 -7.86
C MET A 76 6.92 -4.57 -6.79
N VAL A 77 8.14 -5.00 -7.13
CA VAL A 77 9.30 -4.95 -6.22
C VAL A 77 9.59 -3.51 -5.80
N ALA A 78 9.69 -2.58 -6.75
CA ALA A 78 9.98 -1.18 -6.47
C ALA A 78 8.90 -0.53 -5.59
N GLY A 79 7.61 -0.74 -5.91
CA GLY A 79 6.49 -0.24 -5.12
C GLY A 79 6.44 -0.83 -3.71
N THR A 80 6.74 -2.13 -3.58
CA THR A 80 6.80 -2.81 -2.28
C THR A 80 7.95 -2.27 -1.43
N ALA A 81 9.14 -2.10 -2.02
CA ALA A 81 10.30 -1.53 -1.34
C ALA A 81 10.04 -0.09 -0.87
N PHE A 82 9.42 0.74 -1.71
CA PHE A 82 9.01 2.09 -1.33
C PHE A 82 8.01 2.08 -0.16
N THR A 83 6.99 1.21 -0.21
CA THR A 83 5.98 1.09 0.85
C THR A 83 6.61 0.68 2.17
N LEU A 84 7.48 -0.33 2.16
CA LEU A 84 8.21 -0.77 3.35
C LEU A 84 9.11 0.32 3.91
N PHE A 85 9.84 1.03 3.05
CA PHE A 85 10.66 2.17 3.46
C PHE A 85 9.81 3.24 4.14
N ALA A 86 8.68 3.63 3.54
CA ALA A 86 7.76 4.60 4.12
C ALA A 86 7.24 4.16 5.49
N HIS A 87 6.80 2.90 5.64
CA HIS A 87 6.28 2.37 6.90
C HIS A 87 7.33 2.15 7.99
N VAL A 88 8.61 2.05 7.64
CA VAL A 88 9.68 1.89 8.62
C VAL A 88 10.31 3.24 9.00
N ARG A 89 10.35 4.20 8.06
CA ARG A 89 11.17 5.43 8.21
C ARG A 89 10.40 6.73 8.25
N ILE A 90 9.23 6.78 7.61
CA ILE A 90 8.46 8.01 7.47
C ILE A 90 7.26 7.96 8.40
N GLU A 91 6.47 6.90 8.30
CA GLU A 91 5.21 6.76 9.02
C GLU A 91 5.16 5.42 9.74
N THR A 92 5.76 5.42 10.92
CA THR A 92 5.91 4.20 11.70
C THR A 92 4.57 3.70 12.24
N PRO A 93 4.44 2.39 12.53
CA PRO A 93 3.25 1.82 13.19
C PRO A 93 2.82 2.57 14.45
N ARG A 94 3.82 3.07 15.21
CA ARG A 94 3.58 3.87 16.42
C ARG A 94 2.90 5.20 16.12
N MET A 95 3.26 5.86 15.01
CA MET A 95 2.66 7.13 14.61
C MET A 95 1.21 6.94 14.17
N GLN A 96 0.94 5.90 13.38
CA GLN A 96 -0.41 5.51 12.97
C GLN A 96 -1.30 5.22 14.18
N TYR A 97 -0.79 4.41 15.12
CA TYR A 97 -1.49 4.10 16.36
C TYR A 97 -1.81 5.36 17.17
N ALA A 98 -0.82 6.21 17.40
CA ALA A 98 -0.95 7.38 18.26
C ALA A 98 -1.99 8.39 17.75
N MET A 99 -2.10 8.56 16.43
CA MET A 99 -3.04 9.50 15.84
C MET A 99 -4.50 9.15 16.12
N TRP A 100 -4.82 7.85 16.20
CA TRP A 100 -6.15 7.40 16.62
C TRP A 100 -6.26 7.28 18.14
N ALA A 101 -5.24 6.71 18.80
CA ALA A 101 -5.28 6.40 20.22
C ALA A 101 -5.30 7.63 21.11
N PHE A 102 -4.69 8.74 20.67
CA PHE A 102 -4.55 9.98 21.44
C PHE A 102 -5.03 11.21 20.66
N ASN A 103 -5.69 10.99 19.51
CA ASN A 103 -6.10 12.03 18.59
C ASN A 103 -5.00 13.07 18.33
N ARG A 104 -3.74 12.65 18.12
CA ARG A 104 -2.61 13.59 18.02
C ARG A 104 -1.46 13.02 17.20
N SER A 105 -0.89 13.86 16.33
CA SER A 105 0.32 13.50 15.61
C SER A 105 1.54 13.48 16.53
N LEU A 106 2.42 12.49 16.32
CA LEU A 106 3.72 12.42 16.98
C LEU A 106 4.81 13.22 16.25
N GLU A 107 4.51 13.77 15.07
CA GLU A 107 5.46 14.60 14.35
C GLU A 107 5.57 15.97 15.01
N PRO A 108 6.78 16.43 15.39
CA PRO A 108 6.95 17.70 16.11
C PRO A 108 6.36 18.89 15.35
N HIS A 109 6.51 18.90 14.02
CA HIS A 109 6.00 19.98 13.16
C HIS A 109 4.48 19.90 12.90
N LEU A 110 3.81 18.83 13.35
CA LEU A 110 2.36 18.62 13.25
C LEU A 110 1.69 18.43 14.61
N ALA A 111 2.31 18.89 15.70
CA ALA A 111 1.83 18.64 17.07
C ALA A 111 0.37 19.07 17.35
N GLY A 112 -0.13 20.06 16.60
CA GLY A 112 -1.51 20.56 16.67
C GLY A 112 -2.52 19.80 15.81
N VAL A 113 -2.07 18.90 14.92
CA VAL A 113 -2.95 18.17 13.99
C VAL A 113 -3.77 17.12 14.76
N ARG A 114 -5.04 17.00 14.36
CA ARG A 114 -6.07 16.11 14.89
C ARG A 114 -6.69 15.31 13.73
N ASN A 115 -7.25 14.14 14.02
CA ASN A 115 -7.87 13.33 12.98
C ASN A 115 -9.20 14.01 12.61
N LEU A 116 -9.64 13.81 11.36
CA LEU A 116 -10.83 14.50 10.84
C LEU A 116 -12.09 14.22 11.65
N CYS A 117 -12.14 13.06 12.31
CA CYS A 117 -13.29 12.63 13.10
C CYS A 117 -13.28 13.20 14.52
N GLY A 118 -12.17 13.77 14.99
CA GLY A 118 -12.00 14.19 16.38
C GLY A 118 -12.06 13.05 17.39
N ILE A 119 -11.79 11.81 16.96
CA ILE A 119 -11.97 10.60 17.78
C ILE A 119 -10.67 10.25 18.50
N GLU A 120 -10.77 9.89 19.78
CA GLU A 120 -9.70 9.25 20.55
C GLU A 120 -10.08 7.80 20.87
N SER A 121 -9.42 6.84 20.24
CA SER A 121 -9.72 5.41 20.38
C SER A 121 -8.50 4.53 20.12
N GLY A 122 -8.03 3.83 21.16
CA GLY A 122 -6.96 2.83 21.03
C GLY A 122 -7.33 1.66 20.12
N ALA A 123 -8.62 1.30 20.03
CA ALA A 123 -9.08 0.24 19.13
C ALA A 123 -8.91 0.63 17.65
N LEU A 124 -9.22 1.88 17.29
CA LEU A 124 -8.95 2.39 15.94
C LEU A 124 -7.44 2.49 15.67
N GLY A 125 -6.64 2.81 16.69
CA GLY A 125 -5.17 2.77 16.59
C GLY A 125 -4.64 1.38 16.23
N TRP A 126 -5.11 0.34 16.93
CA TRP A 126 -4.74 -1.05 16.61
C TRP A 126 -5.24 -1.48 15.23
N LEU A 127 -6.45 -1.08 14.84
CA LEU A 127 -7.01 -1.36 13.52
C LEU A 127 -6.16 -0.74 12.41
N SER A 128 -5.85 0.56 12.52
CA SER A 128 -5.01 1.31 11.57
C SER A 128 -3.65 0.64 11.38
N MET A 129 -2.98 0.34 12.49
CA MET A 129 -1.70 -0.38 12.50
C MET A 129 -1.83 -1.77 11.84
N GLY A 130 -2.87 -2.52 12.19
CA GLY A 130 -3.14 -3.85 11.65
C GLY A 130 -3.35 -3.84 10.13
N VAL A 131 -4.09 -2.84 9.62
CA VAL A 131 -4.31 -2.64 8.18
C VAL A 131 -2.98 -2.38 7.45
N SER A 132 -2.13 -1.49 7.97
CA SER A 132 -0.81 -1.21 7.39
C SER A 132 0.11 -2.44 7.41
N MET A 133 0.13 -3.20 8.52
CA MET A 133 0.93 -4.42 8.61
C MET A 133 0.43 -5.52 7.67
N ALA A 134 -0.88 -5.69 7.55
CA ALA A 134 -1.49 -6.61 6.59
C ALA A 134 -1.12 -6.24 5.15
N LEU A 135 -1.13 -4.94 4.80
CA LEU A 135 -0.69 -4.47 3.48
C LEU A 135 0.76 -4.85 3.19
N ASN A 136 1.68 -4.61 4.14
CA ASN A 136 3.10 -4.96 3.98
C ASN A 136 3.28 -6.46 3.69
N VAL A 137 2.60 -7.32 4.47
CA VAL A 137 2.65 -8.77 4.29
C VAL A 137 2.08 -9.17 2.93
N LEU A 138 0.94 -8.59 2.53
CA LEU A 138 0.31 -8.87 1.24
C LEU A 138 1.22 -8.49 0.07
N LEU A 139 1.84 -7.32 0.10
CA LEU A 139 2.73 -6.86 -0.98
C LEU A 139 3.97 -7.75 -1.12
N VAL A 140 4.65 -8.05 -0.01
CA VAL A 140 5.82 -8.95 -0.02
C VAL A 140 5.44 -10.34 -0.51
N THR A 141 4.35 -10.90 0.01
CA THR A 141 3.84 -12.21 -0.41
C THR A 141 3.50 -12.20 -1.90
N THR A 142 2.87 -11.14 -2.40
CA THR A 142 2.54 -10.99 -3.81
C THR A 142 3.80 -11.02 -4.69
N VAL A 143 4.83 -10.26 -4.34
CA VAL A 143 6.12 -10.22 -5.08
C VAL A 143 6.76 -11.60 -5.15
N ILE A 144 6.82 -12.32 -4.03
CA ILE A 144 7.42 -13.65 -3.92
C ILE A 144 6.61 -14.67 -4.74
N VAL A 145 5.30 -14.72 -4.53
CA VAL A 145 4.42 -15.69 -5.20
C VAL A 145 4.36 -15.42 -6.71
N MET A 146 4.32 -14.15 -7.12
CA MET A 146 4.35 -13.80 -8.55
C MET A 146 5.63 -14.27 -9.24
N LEU A 147 6.78 -14.22 -8.56
CA LEU A 147 8.05 -14.75 -9.08
C LEU A 147 8.05 -16.28 -9.14
N ALA A 148 7.55 -16.92 -8.09
CA ALA A 148 7.45 -18.38 -7.98
C ALA A 148 6.55 -18.97 -9.08
N ASN A 149 5.43 -18.29 -9.36
CA ASN A 149 4.42 -18.72 -10.34
C ASN A 149 4.58 -18.07 -11.72
N ARG A 150 5.78 -17.61 -12.07
CA ARG A 150 6.03 -16.94 -13.34
C ARG A 150 5.67 -17.84 -14.55
N PRO A 151 5.19 -17.26 -15.67
CA PRO A 151 4.90 -18.04 -16.87
C PRO A 151 6.15 -18.76 -17.40
N ALA A 152 5.96 -19.99 -17.88
CA ALA A 152 7.02 -20.73 -18.57
C ALA A 152 7.52 -19.93 -19.78
N GLY A 153 8.82 -19.72 -19.86
CA GLY A 153 9.46 -18.96 -20.95
C GLY A 153 9.53 -17.44 -20.74
N ALA A 154 9.14 -16.90 -19.57
CA ALA A 154 9.41 -15.50 -19.23
C ALA A 154 10.93 -15.26 -19.13
N ARG A 155 11.52 -14.57 -20.12
CA ARG A 155 12.94 -14.17 -20.12
C ARG A 155 13.10 -12.76 -19.56
N PRO A 156 14.06 -12.52 -18.64
CA PRO A 156 14.30 -11.20 -18.05
C PRO A 156 14.66 -10.15 -19.10
#